data_AF-A0A6P7K622-F1
#
_entry.id   AF-A0A6P7K622-F1
#
_cell.length_a   1.000
_cell.length_b   1.000
_cell.length_c   1.000
_cell.angle_alpha   90.00
_cell.angle_beta   90.00
_cell.angle_gamma   90.00
#
_symmetry.space_group_name_H-M   'P 1'
#
loop_
_entity.id
_entity.type
_entity.pdbx_description
1 polymer ?
#
loop_
_entity_poly.entity_id
_entity_poly.type
_entity_poly.pdbx_seq_one_letter_code
_entity_poly.pdbx_strand_id
1 'polypeptide(L)'
;MEQRTTGSPSQGLVKSASAYADLQQHRSEGVHRRPSPVSSYVPQPDYPDGDEDADLIKPKKLVNPVKASRSHQELHRELLSSCKRGGVSVETKPELQRVLESRKRDQLIRQRKQEEEAHRKISPLEAELLKRHKKLDELERQQEQQQEENLKAPEFVKVKENLRRTSTHSKEEKEV
;
A
#
# COMPACT_ATOMS: atom_id res chain seq x y z
N MET A 1 -8.32 43.41 -7.96
CA MET A 1 -7.14 43.17 -7.11
C MET A 1 -7.10 41.67 -6.86
N GLU A 2 -6.57 40.90 -7.81
CA GLU A 2 -5.14 40.56 -7.89
C GLU A 2 -4.66 39.82 -6.63
N GLN A 3 -4.74 38.49 -6.67
CA GLN A 3 -3.60 37.58 -6.84
C GLN A 3 -2.67 37.51 -5.62
N ARG A 4 -2.66 36.36 -4.92
CA ARG A 4 -1.42 35.73 -4.40
C ARG A 4 -1.55 34.21 -4.38
N THR A 5 -0.98 33.60 -5.41
CA THR A 5 -0.45 32.24 -5.41
C THR A 5 0.82 32.18 -4.57
N THR A 6 1.00 31.15 -3.73
CA THR A 6 2.32 30.58 -3.46
C THR A 6 2.16 29.09 -3.16
N GLY A 7 2.59 28.25 -4.11
CA GLY A 7 2.69 26.81 -3.95
C GLY A 7 3.77 26.41 -2.95
N SER A 8 3.49 25.37 -2.18
CA SER A 8 4.47 24.73 -1.30
C SER A 8 5.36 23.79 -2.13
N PRO A 9 6.70 23.81 -1.95
CA PRO A 9 7.57 22.94 -2.70
C PRO A 9 7.47 21.51 -2.15
N SER A 10 7.10 20.60 -3.04
CA SER A 10 7.36 19.17 -2.92
C SER A 10 8.85 18.96 -2.63
N GLN A 11 9.20 18.61 -1.39
CA GLN A 11 10.51 18.05 -1.10
C GLN A 11 10.57 16.65 -1.71
N GLY A 12 11.19 16.57 -2.89
CA GLY A 12 11.65 15.31 -3.45
C GLY A 12 12.60 14.66 -2.45
N LEU A 13 12.18 13.50 -1.91
CA LEU A 13 13.03 12.68 -1.07
C LEU A 13 14.21 12.19 -1.91
N VAL A 14 15.38 12.79 -1.68
CA VAL A 14 16.65 12.40 -2.28
C VAL A 14 16.88 10.91 -2.00
N LYS A 15 16.93 10.11 -3.06
CA LYS A 15 17.36 8.72 -3.00
C LYS A 15 18.84 8.76 -2.60
N SER A 16 19.15 8.41 -1.36
CA SER A 16 20.53 8.14 -0.96
C SER A 16 21.01 6.94 -1.79
N ALA A 17 21.86 7.21 -2.77
CA ALA A 17 22.59 6.18 -3.48
C ALA A 17 23.45 5.45 -2.46
N SER A 18 23.20 4.16 -2.30
CA SER A 18 24.00 3.30 -1.44
C SER A 18 25.44 3.26 -1.97
N ALA A 19 26.39 3.70 -1.16
CA ALA A 19 27.83 3.62 -1.42
C ALA A 19 28.33 2.18 -1.65
N TYR A 20 27.46 1.18 -1.48
CA TYR A 20 27.76 -0.23 -1.67
C TYR A 20 27.63 -0.70 -3.13
N ALA A 21 27.08 0.13 -4.04
CA ALA A 21 26.93 -0.23 -5.45
C ALA A 21 28.28 -0.28 -6.20
N ASP A 22 29.21 0.64 -5.88
CA ASP A 22 30.50 0.77 -6.58
C ASP A 22 31.47 -0.39 -6.26
N LEU A 23 31.30 -1.05 -5.12
CA LEU A 23 32.12 -2.21 -4.74
C LEU A 23 31.79 -3.47 -5.55
N GLN A 24 30.62 -3.54 -6.21
CA GLN A 24 30.21 -4.73 -6.97
C GLN A 24 30.72 -4.74 -8.42
N GLN A 25 31.12 -3.59 -8.98
CA GLN A 25 31.56 -3.50 -10.38
C GLN A 25 33.01 -3.93 -10.62
N HIS A 26 33.84 -4.08 -9.58
CA HIS A 26 35.26 -4.45 -9.73
C HIS A 26 35.56 -5.96 -9.65
N ARG A 27 34.55 -6.83 -9.65
CA ARG A 27 34.78 -8.29 -9.58
C ARG A 27 34.79 -9.04 -10.92
N SER A 28 34.58 -8.34 -12.03
CA SER A 28 34.66 -8.91 -13.37
C SER A 28 35.41 -7.94 -14.25
N GLU A 29 36.73 -8.13 -14.38
CA GLU A 29 37.49 -7.89 -15.61
C GLU A 29 38.99 -8.16 -15.31
N GLY A 30 39.64 -8.89 -16.22
CA GLY A 30 41.02 -8.63 -16.57
C GLY A 30 42.12 -8.98 -15.56
N VAL A 31 42.71 -10.16 -15.79
CA VAL A 31 44.12 -10.42 -15.54
C VAL A 31 44.96 -9.44 -16.36
N HIS A 32 45.23 -8.23 -15.86
CA HIS A 32 46.32 -7.37 -16.32
C HIS A 32 46.76 -6.44 -15.19
N ARG A 33 47.58 -6.99 -14.29
CA ARG A 33 48.41 -6.19 -13.39
C ARG A 33 49.36 -5.37 -14.27
N ARG A 34 49.07 -4.09 -14.48
CA ARG A 34 50.02 -3.16 -15.11
C ARG A 34 51.33 -3.19 -14.32
N PRO A 35 52.49 -3.44 -14.95
CA PRO A 35 53.75 -3.21 -14.26
C PRO A 35 53.92 -1.69 -14.08
N SER A 36 54.24 -1.29 -12.85
CA SER A 36 54.67 0.07 -12.51
C SER A 36 55.86 0.47 -13.41
N PRO A 37 55.94 1.71 -13.93
CA PRO A 37 56.95 2.10 -14.91
C PRO A 37 58.32 2.39 -14.30
N VAL A 38 58.57 2.03 -13.04
CA VAL A 38 59.82 2.37 -12.32
C VAL A 38 60.56 1.10 -11.96
N SER A 39 61.11 0.42 -12.97
CA SER A 39 62.22 -0.52 -12.78
C SER A 39 62.95 -0.73 -14.12
N SER A 40 63.29 0.36 -14.79
CA SER A 40 64.20 0.33 -15.93
C SER A 40 65.65 0.33 -15.43
N TYR A 41 66.43 -0.65 -15.88
CA TYR A 41 67.87 -0.90 -15.67
C TYR A 41 68.28 -1.94 -14.62
N VAL A 42 68.00 -3.21 -14.93
CA VAL A 42 68.97 -4.29 -14.70
C VAL A 42 69.01 -5.13 -15.98
N PRO A 43 70.14 -5.24 -16.71
CA PRO A 43 70.27 -6.18 -17.81
C PRO A 43 70.12 -7.61 -17.27
N GLN A 44 69.16 -8.35 -17.82
CA GLN A 44 68.92 -9.75 -17.47
C GLN A 44 70.03 -10.60 -18.12
N PRO A 45 70.71 -11.51 -17.39
CA PRO A 45 71.78 -12.33 -17.97
C PRO A 45 71.21 -13.32 -19.00
N ASP A 46 71.89 -13.42 -20.15
CA ASP A 46 71.61 -14.39 -21.21
C ASP A 46 72.06 -15.79 -20.76
N TYR A 47 71.13 -16.56 -20.17
CA TYR A 47 71.30 -18.00 -20.01
C TYR A 47 70.75 -18.71 -21.26
N PRO A 48 71.45 -19.71 -21.82
CA PRO A 48 70.93 -20.49 -22.93
C PRO A 48 69.63 -21.16 -22.49
N ASP A 49 68.60 -21.06 -23.34
CA ASP A 49 67.29 -21.72 -23.25
C ASP A 49 67.50 -23.24 -23.43
N GLY A 50 68.17 -23.84 -22.44
CA GLY A 50 68.29 -25.27 -22.30
C GLY A 50 66.92 -25.80 -21.91
N ASP A 51 66.53 -26.89 -22.55
CA ASP A 51 65.32 -27.67 -22.33
C ASP A 51 65.30 -28.33 -20.92
N GLU A 52 65.70 -27.59 -19.89
CA GLU A 52 65.73 -27.97 -18.47
C GLU A 52 64.32 -28.11 -17.89
N ASP A 53 63.29 -27.69 -18.64
CA ASP A 53 61.89 -27.81 -18.28
C ASP A 53 61.26 -29.17 -18.63
N ALA A 54 61.93 -29.99 -19.44
CA ALA A 54 61.43 -31.29 -19.89
C ALA A 54 61.54 -32.38 -18.80
N ASP A 55 62.55 -32.28 -17.93
CA ASP A 55 62.82 -33.24 -16.84
C ASP A 55 62.31 -32.77 -15.46
N LEU A 56 61.73 -31.57 -15.38
CA LEU A 56 61.16 -31.04 -14.14
C LEU A 56 59.73 -31.59 -13.93
N ILE A 57 59.53 -32.35 -12.85
CA ILE A 57 58.20 -32.77 -12.39
C ILE A 57 57.42 -31.52 -11.95
N LYS A 58 56.62 -30.97 -12.87
CA LYS A 58 55.75 -29.83 -12.58
C LYS A 58 54.66 -30.27 -11.60
N PRO A 59 54.49 -29.59 -10.44
CA PRO A 59 53.45 -29.96 -9.50
C PRO A 59 52.09 -29.93 -10.20
N LYS A 60 51.40 -31.08 -10.20
CA LYS A 60 50.11 -31.23 -10.85
C LYS A 60 49.13 -30.23 -10.23
N LYS A 61 48.55 -29.37 -11.07
CA LYS A 61 47.53 -28.41 -10.63
C LYS A 61 46.37 -29.20 -10.03
N LEU A 62 46.25 -29.17 -8.70
CA LEU A 62 45.17 -29.83 -7.99
C LEU A 62 43.87 -29.14 -8.39
N VAL A 63 42.95 -29.92 -8.96
CA VAL A 63 41.64 -29.39 -9.30
C VAL A 63 40.86 -29.23 -8.00
N ASN A 64 40.37 -28.02 -7.76
CA ASN A 64 39.57 -27.73 -6.58
C ASN A 64 38.27 -28.58 -6.64
N PRO A 65 38.02 -29.49 -5.67
CA PRO A 65 36.87 -30.39 -5.71
C PRO A 65 35.52 -29.66 -5.78
N VAL A 66 35.43 -28.47 -5.19
CA VAL A 66 34.24 -27.59 -5.24
C VAL A 66 34.01 -27.04 -6.64
N LYS A 67 35.08 -26.79 -7.39
CA LYS A 67 35.04 -26.28 -8.78
C LYS A 67 35.08 -27.41 -9.83
N ALA A 68 35.46 -28.63 -9.44
CA ALA A 68 35.34 -29.82 -10.27
C ALA A 68 33.89 -30.31 -10.34
N SER A 69 33.16 -30.22 -9.23
CA SER A 69 31.75 -30.65 -9.18
C SER A 69 30.84 -29.60 -9.80
N ARG A 70 30.28 -29.92 -10.97
CA ARG A 70 29.26 -29.09 -11.64
C ARG A 70 27.99 -28.96 -10.80
N SER A 71 27.51 -30.07 -10.24
CA SER A 71 26.31 -30.10 -9.38
C SER A 71 26.43 -29.14 -8.20
N HIS A 72 27.59 -29.11 -7.53
CA HIS A 72 27.82 -28.20 -6.41
C HIS A 72 27.76 -26.72 -6.83
N GLN A 73 28.36 -26.39 -7.99
CA GLN A 73 28.33 -25.04 -8.52
C GLN A 73 26.93 -24.61 -8.98
N GLU A 74 26.17 -25.54 -9.55
CA GLU A 74 24.79 -25.30 -9.97
C GLU A 74 23.89 -25.04 -8.76
N LEU A 75 24.04 -25.83 -7.70
CA LEU A 75 23.36 -25.58 -6.42
C LEU A 75 23.74 -24.22 -5.83
N HIS A 76 25.03 -23.87 -5.81
CA HIS A 76 25.46 -22.56 -5.31
C HIS A 76 24.85 -21.41 -6.12
N ARG A 77 24.81 -21.54 -7.45
CA ARG A 77 24.18 -20.56 -8.33
C ARG A 77 22.68 -20.47 -8.08
N GLU A 78 22.00 -21.59 -7.89
CA GLU A 78 20.57 -21.64 -7.60
C GLU A 78 20.25 -21.01 -6.25
N LEU A 79 21.00 -21.32 -5.20
CA LEU A 79 20.85 -20.72 -3.86
C LEU A 79 21.07 -19.20 -3.88
N LEU A 80 22.09 -18.72 -4.61
CA LEU A 80 22.27 -17.28 -4.79
C LEU A 80 21.13 -16.64 -5.58
N SER A 81 20.62 -17.36 -6.60
CA SER A 81 19.53 -16.88 -7.44
C SER A 81 18.20 -16.86 -6.70
N SER A 82 17.93 -17.84 -5.83
CA SER A 82 16.76 -17.88 -4.97
C SER A 82 16.87 -16.74 -3.96
N CYS A 83 17.94 -16.64 -3.17
CA CYS A 83 18.15 -15.53 -2.23
C CYS A 83 18.00 -14.15 -2.88
N LYS A 84 18.56 -13.94 -4.08
CA LYS A 84 18.52 -12.64 -4.78
C LYS A 84 17.17 -12.34 -5.44
N ARG A 85 16.39 -13.35 -5.82
CA ARG A 85 15.03 -13.19 -6.37
C ARG A 85 13.92 -13.30 -5.30
N GLY A 86 14.25 -13.34 -4.02
CA GLY A 86 13.27 -13.33 -2.91
C GLY A 86 13.00 -14.69 -2.24
N GLY A 87 13.82 -15.69 -2.52
CA GLY A 87 13.80 -17.05 -1.96
C GLY A 87 14.33 -17.18 -0.53
N VAL A 88 13.98 -16.24 0.34
CA VAL A 88 13.94 -16.39 1.80
C VAL A 88 12.56 -15.91 2.26
N SER A 89 11.50 -16.53 1.74
CA SER A 89 10.14 -16.28 2.24
C SER A 89 9.21 -17.41 1.80
N VAL A 90 9.39 -18.58 2.41
CA VAL A 90 8.25 -19.50 2.53
C VAL A 90 7.54 -19.35 3.87
N GLU A 91 8.18 -18.99 5.00
CA GLU A 91 7.39 -18.91 6.27
C GLU A 91 7.74 -17.86 7.32
N THR A 92 8.76 -17.01 7.20
CA THR A 92 8.89 -15.88 8.13
C THR A 92 9.58 -14.70 7.47
N LYS A 93 8.81 -13.67 7.10
CA LYS A 93 9.38 -12.32 7.09
C LYS A 93 10.05 -12.11 8.47
N PRO A 94 11.26 -11.55 8.54
CA PRO A 94 11.91 -11.32 9.83
C PRO A 94 10.95 -10.53 10.72
N GLU A 95 10.93 -10.85 12.01
CA GLU A 95 9.95 -10.32 12.97
C GLU A 95 9.80 -8.80 12.86
N LEU A 96 10.94 -8.09 12.74
CA LEU A 96 10.96 -6.64 12.54
C LEU A 96 10.20 -6.20 11.29
N GLN A 97 10.34 -6.88 10.15
CA GLN A 97 9.62 -6.56 8.93
C GLN A 97 8.12 -6.81 9.10
N ARG A 98 7.72 -7.93 9.73
CA ARG A 98 6.31 -8.18 10.05
C ARG A 98 5.74 -7.09 10.95
N VAL A 99 6.47 -6.68 11.98
CA VAL A 99 6.06 -5.62 12.91
C VAL A 99 5.94 -4.29 12.18
N LEU A 100 6.89 -3.93 11.32
CA LEU A 100 6.82 -2.69 10.53
C LEU A 100 5.64 -2.69 9.53
N GLU A 101 5.41 -3.81 8.84
CA GLU A 101 4.27 -3.96 7.95
C GLU A 101 2.94 -3.94 8.70
N SER A 102 2.85 -4.61 9.87
CA SER A 102 1.67 -4.54 10.73
C SER A 102 1.43 -3.12 11.19
N ARG A 103 2.45 -2.42 11.68
CA ARG A 103 2.35 -1.02 12.12
C ARG A 103 1.84 -0.11 11.00
N LYS A 104 2.32 -0.29 9.76
CA LYS A 104 1.85 0.43 8.58
C LYS A 104 0.38 0.13 8.28
N ARG A 105 -0.01 -1.16 8.27
CA ARG A 105 -1.42 -1.56 8.07
C ARG A 105 -2.32 -0.97 9.16
N ASP A 106 -1.91 -1.07 10.42
CA ASP A 106 -2.68 -0.58 11.56
C ASP A 106 -2.82 0.95 11.54
N GLN A 107 -1.79 1.67 11.08
CA GLN A 107 -1.88 3.12 10.87
C GLN A 107 -2.89 3.48 9.79
N LEU A 108 -2.87 2.79 8.65
CA LEU A 108 -3.83 3.01 7.56
C LEU A 108 -5.26 2.68 8.00
N ILE A 109 -5.45 1.57 8.72
CA ILE A 109 -6.75 1.19 9.27
C ILE A 109 -7.25 2.24 10.27
N ARG A 110 -6.38 2.75 11.16
CA ARG A 110 -6.75 3.83 12.09
C ARG A 110 -7.14 5.11 11.36
N GLN A 111 -6.39 5.50 10.33
CA GLN A 111 -6.69 6.69 9.54
C GLN A 111 -8.04 6.56 8.83
N ARG A 112 -8.26 5.44 8.13
CA ARG A 112 -9.53 5.13 7.47
C ARG A 112 -10.68 5.06 8.47
N LYS A 113 -10.47 4.49 9.66
CA LYS A 113 -11.48 4.43 10.71
C LYS A 113 -11.82 5.83 11.25
N GLN A 114 -10.85 6.73 11.41
CA GLN A 114 -11.09 8.10 11.83
C GLN A 114 -11.86 8.89 10.78
N GLU A 115 -11.51 8.73 9.50
CA GLU A 115 -12.23 9.30 8.37
C GLU A 115 -13.67 8.75 8.31
N GLU A 116 -13.82 7.43 8.32
CA GLU A 116 -15.13 6.79 8.39
C GLU A 116 -15.89 7.19 9.64
N GLU A 117 -15.28 7.37 10.81
CA GLU A 117 -15.97 7.84 12.02
C GLU A 117 -16.37 9.31 11.91
N ALA A 118 -15.57 10.15 11.25
CA ALA A 118 -15.92 11.53 10.94
C ALA A 118 -17.10 11.60 9.96
N HIS A 119 -17.20 10.66 9.02
CA HIS A 119 -18.31 10.57 8.07
C HIS A 119 -19.53 9.77 8.60
N ARG A 120 -19.31 8.75 9.45
CA ARG A 120 -20.34 7.86 10.04
C ARG A 120 -20.94 8.42 11.31
N LYS A 121 -20.29 9.38 11.97
CA LYS A 121 -21.03 10.36 12.79
C LYS A 121 -21.91 11.09 11.80
N ILE A 122 -23.08 10.50 11.55
CA ILE A 122 -24.19 11.10 10.84
C ILE A 122 -24.16 12.57 11.21
N SER A 123 -23.96 13.44 10.21
CA SER A 123 -23.88 14.88 10.46
C SER A 123 -25.07 15.25 11.35
N PRO A 124 -24.93 16.12 12.37
CA PRO A 124 -26.06 16.51 13.21
C PRO A 124 -27.32 16.88 12.39
N LEU A 125 -27.12 17.45 11.20
CA LEU A 125 -28.14 17.71 10.19
C LEU A 125 -28.76 16.43 9.59
N GLU A 126 -27.94 15.47 9.16
CA GLU A 126 -28.40 14.21 8.58
C GLU A 126 -29.20 13.37 9.60
N ALA A 127 -28.83 13.43 10.89
CA ALA A 127 -29.57 12.76 11.95
C ALA A 127 -30.95 13.39 12.15
N GLU A 128 -31.04 14.72 12.06
CA GLU A 128 -32.30 15.44 12.15
C GLU A 128 -33.18 15.23 10.92
N LEU A 129 -32.60 15.18 9.71
CA LEU A 129 -33.30 14.83 8.49
C LEU A 129 -33.91 13.43 8.58
N LEU A 130 -33.15 12.44 9.07
CA LEU A 130 -33.65 11.08 9.25
C LEU A 130 -34.79 11.01 10.27
N LYS A 131 -34.70 11.76 11.38
CA LYS A 131 -35.80 11.86 12.35
C LYS A 131 -37.05 12.49 11.72
N ARG A 132 -36.89 13.58 10.97
CA ARG A 132 -38.01 14.26 10.30
C ARG A 132 -38.67 13.37 9.27
N HIS A 133 -37.88 12.64 8.48
CA HIS A 133 -38.40 11.68 7.51
C HIS A 133 -39.22 10.59 8.20
N LYS A 134 -38.67 9.93 9.23
CA LYS A 134 -39.41 8.92 10.01
C LYS A 134 -40.72 9.44 10.59
N LYS A 135 -40.73 10.69 11.09
CA LYS A 135 -41.94 11.32 11.63
C LYS A 135 -42.98 11.59 10.55
N LEU A 136 -42.55 12.02 9.36
CA LEU A 136 -43.45 12.23 8.22
C LEU A 136 -44.05 10.90 7.74
N ASP A 137 -43.24 9.86 7.60
CA ASP A 137 -43.71 8.53 7.20
C ASP A 137 -44.74 7.96 8.19
N GLU A 138 -44.52 8.18 9.49
CA GLU A 138 -45.48 7.75 10.52
C GLU A 138 -46.81 8.52 10.43
N LEU A 139 -46.75 9.83 10.19
CA LEU A 139 -47.94 10.67 10.01
C LEU A 139 -48.72 10.29 8.74
N GLU A 140 -48.03 10.02 7.64
CA GLU A 140 -48.63 9.55 6.39
C GLU A 140 -49.36 8.22 6.62
N ARG A 141 -48.68 7.26 7.28
CA ARG A 141 -49.30 5.97 7.61
C ARG A 141 -50.51 6.12 8.53
N GLN A 142 -50.47 7.02 9.52
CA GLN A 142 -51.62 7.30 10.38
C GLN A 142 -52.76 7.96 9.61
N GLN A 143 -52.47 8.84 8.66
CA GLN A 143 -53.47 9.48 7.83
C GLN A 143 -54.15 8.47 6.90
N GLU A 144 -53.37 7.58 6.26
CA GLU A 144 -53.91 6.48 5.44
C GLU A 144 -54.82 5.58 6.27
N GLN A 145 -54.40 5.19 7.47
CA GLN A 145 -55.21 4.39 8.39
C GLN A 145 -56.50 5.10 8.78
N GLN A 146 -56.46 6.40 9.11
CA GLN A 146 -57.66 7.17 9.41
C GLN A 146 -58.59 7.31 8.20
N GLN A 147 -58.05 7.46 7.00
CA GLN A 147 -58.85 7.49 5.77
C GLN A 147 -59.53 6.14 5.54
N GLU A 148 -58.80 5.03 5.68
CA GLU A 148 -59.36 3.68 5.56
C GLU A 148 -60.47 3.43 6.61
N GLU A 149 -60.24 3.80 7.86
CA GLU A 149 -61.23 3.73 8.93
C GLU A 149 -62.46 4.61 8.63
N ASN A 150 -62.25 5.81 8.07
CA ASN A 150 -63.33 6.71 7.70
C ASN A 150 -64.17 6.15 6.53
N LEU A 151 -63.53 5.54 5.53
CA LEU A 151 -64.22 4.86 4.43
C LEU A 151 -65.05 3.67 4.94
N LYS A 152 -64.54 2.96 5.95
CA LYS A 152 -65.24 1.84 6.60
C LYS A 152 -66.35 2.29 7.56
N ALA A 153 -66.38 3.57 7.94
CA ALA A 153 -67.34 4.09 8.90
C ALA A 153 -68.77 4.14 8.31
N PRO A 154 -69.80 3.83 9.13
CA PRO A 154 -71.20 3.95 8.70
C PRO A 154 -71.58 5.37 8.27
N GLU A 155 -72.52 5.49 7.32
CA GLU A 155 -72.97 6.76 6.74
C GLU A 155 -73.41 7.80 7.78
N PHE A 156 -74.16 7.40 8.80
CA PHE A 156 -74.64 8.35 9.82
C PHE A 156 -73.50 9.00 10.62
N VAL A 157 -72.36 8.31 10.78
CA VAL A 157 -71.17 8.87 11.44
C VAL A 157 -70.55 9.96 10.56
N LYS A 158 -70.42 9.69 9.26
CA LYS A 158 -69.91 10.63 8.26
C LYS A 158 -70.79 11.88 8.16
N VAL A 159 -72.11 11.70 8.06
CA VAL A 159 -73.09 12.81 8.03
C VAL A 159 -73.00 13.67 9.29
N LYS A 160 -72.89 13.05 10.47
CA LYS A 160 -72.75 13.79 11.74
C LYS A 160 -71.46 14.60 11.81
N GLU A 161 -70.34 14.03 11.34
CA GLU A 161 -69.06 14.74 11.31
C GLU A 161 -69.10 15.93 10.34
N ASN A 162 -69.64 15.74 9.13
CA ASN A 162 -69.80 16.81 8.14
C ASN A 162 -70.64 17.96 8.69
N LEU A 163 -71.75 17.66 9.36
CA LEU A 163 -72.60 18.67 10.00
C LEU A 163 -71.86 19.43 11.12
N ARG A 164 -70.98 18.75 11.88
CA ARG A 164 -70.13 19.40 12.90
C ARG A 164 -69.09 20.33 12.26
N ARG A 165 -68.48 19.92 11.15
CA ARG A 165 -67.48 20.71 10.42
C ARG A 165 -68.11 21.98 9.84
N THR A 166 -69.29 21.89 9.23
CA THR A 166 -69.99 23.07 8.68
C THR A 166 -70.56 23.98 9.76
N SER A 167 -71.04 23.42 10.88
CA SER A 167 -71.53 24.21 12.02
C SER A 167 -70.46 25.11 12.65
N THR A 168 -69.21 24.65 12.70
CA THR A 168 -68.08 25.40 13.26
C THR A 168 -67.55 26.46 12.28
N HIS A 169 -67.44 26.13 10.99
CA HIS A 169 -67.04 27.11 9.96
C HIS A 169 -68.07 28.25 9.80
N SER A 170 -69.36 27.97 10.00
CA SER A 170 -70.42 29.01 9.97
C SER A 170 -70.32 30.02 11.14
N LYS A 171 -69.53 29.72 12.17
CA LYS A 171 -69.37 30.55 13.37
C LYS A 171 -68.18 31.51 13.25
N GLU A 172 -67.16 31.15 12.47
CA GLU A 172 -66.00 32.01 12.18
C GLU A 172 -66.32 33.11 11.14
N GLU A 173 -67.27 32.89 10.22
CA GLU A 173 -67.69 33.92 9.24
C GLU A 173 -68.61 35.02 9.80
N LYS A 174 -69.05 34.92 11.07
CA LYS A 174 -69.90 35.94 11.72
C LYS A 174 -69.14 36.91 12.64
N GLU A 175 -67.81 36.85 12.65
CA GLU A 175 -66.94 37.75 13.41
C GLU A 175 -66.04 38.56 12.47
N VAL A 176 -66.64 39.33 11.56
CA VAL A 176 -66.00 40.43 10.79
C VAL A 176 -66.98 41.59 10.65
#